data_AF-G8YVK3-F1
#
_entry.id   AF-G8YVK3-F1
#
_cell.length_a   1.000
_cell.length_b   1.000
_cell.length_c   1.000
_cell.angle_alpha   90.00
_cell.angle_beta   90.00
_cell.angle_gamma   90.00
#
_symmetry.space_group_name_H-M   'P 1'
#
loop_
_entity.id
_entity.type
_entity.pdbx_description
1 polymer ?
#
loop_
_entity_poly.entity_id
_entity_poly.type
_entity_poly.pdbx_seq_one_letter_code
_entity_poly.pdbx_strand_id
1 'polypeptide(L)'
;MAYKDLVPVGSTLIIAATSFALGVIYSNWPYDVHTLWRHDSTGEFFEQSLRHYTMWATAPMYVHYTFHAILGLGFVGCFIKLFKPLEDAKYFEYGTLAMYMAGVVIYLSNLRIGINSCRHGDWGDVDMPTGINVIAASQVMIVFALVGVLVLQGGLYYAQWYDARLKAQFLAEEAEREAMEQKNETKTTAGSKKGSSSTVESAKTPKNRKKKQ
;
A
#
# COMPACT_ATOMS: atom_id res chain seq x y z
N MET A 1 14.28 10.95 -11.29
CA MET A 1 13.08 10.13 -11.04
C MET A 1 11.89 11.05 -10.88
N ALA A 2 10.77 10.73 -11.52
CA ALA A 2 9.52 11.44 -11.26
C ALA A 2 8.95 10.99 -9.91
N TYR A 3 8.13 11.82 -9.28
CA TYR A 3 7.48 11.46 -8.00
C TYR A 3 6.68 10.16 -8.09
N LYS A 4 6.05 9.90 -9.25
CA LYS A 4 5.31 8.66 -9.53
C LYS A 4 6.18 7.41 -9.39
N ASP A 5 7.48 7.50 -9.65
CA ASP A 5 8.42 6.39 -9.54
C ASP A 5 8.80 6.10 -8.08
N LEU A 6 8.62 7.07 -7.18
CA LEU A 6 8.90 6.94 -5.74
C LEU A 6 7.73 6.35 -4.96
N VAL A 7 6.49 6.46 -5.47
CA VAL A 7 5.29 5.94 -4.79
C VAL A 7 5.37 4.42 -4.53
N PRO A 8 5.78 3.58 -5.51
CA PRO A 8 5.97 2.15 -5.27
C PRO A 8 7.06 1.87 -4.23
N VAL A 9 8.16 2.63 -4.26
CA VAL A 9 9.25 2.53 -3.26
C VAL A 9 8.70 2.80 -1.86
N GLY A 10 7.83 3.82 -1.72
CA GLY A 10 7.14 4.10 -0.46
C GLY A 10 6.34 2.91 0.05
N SER A 11 5.55 2.26 -0.81
CA SER A 11 4.78 1.06 -0.45
C SER A 11 5.69 -0.09 -0.02
N THR A 12 6.78 -0.34 -0.75
CA THR A 12 7.76 -1.38 -0.40
C THR A 12 8.39 -1.12 0.97
N LEU A 13 8.79 0.12 1.26
CA LEU A 13 9.37 0.49 2.55
C LEU A 13 8.38 0.26 3.70
N ILE A 14 7.12 0.65 3.54
CA ILE A 14 6.06 0.44 4.54
C ILE A 14 5.85 -1.07 4.78
N ILE A 15 5.66 -1.85 3.72
CA ILE A 15 5.39 -3.30 3.83
C ILE A 15 6.59 -4.02 4.44
N ALA A 16 7.81 -3.71 4.00
CA ALA A 16 9.03 -4.33 4.51
C ALA A 16 9.24 -4.02 6.00
N ALA A 17 9.13 -2.75 6.39
CA ALA A 17 9.27 -2.35 7.79
C ALA A 17 8.19 -2.98 8.69
N THR A 18 6.94 -3.00 8.22
CA THR A 18 5.80 -3.59 8.94
C THR A 18 5.98 -5.11 9.10
N SER A 19 6.40 -5.79 8.03
CA SER A 19 6.63 -7.24 8.05
C SER A 19 7.80 -7.61 8.97
N PHE A 20 8.88 -6.83 8.95
CA PHE A 20 10.00 -7.01 9.87
C PHE A 20 9.56 -6.83 11.32
N ALA A 21 8.80 -5.76 11.62
CA ALA A 21 8.30 -5.50 12.97
C ALA A 21 7.35 -6.60 13.47
N LEU A 22 6.45 -7.09 12.62
CA LEU A 22 5.62 -8.25 12.93
C LEU A 22 6.45 -9.51 13.20
N GLY A 23 7.54 -9.73 12.45
CA GLY A 23 8.48 -10.81 12.71
C GLY A 23 9.17 -10.69 14.08
N VAL A 24 9.61 -9.48 14.46
CA VAL A 24 10.16 -9.21 15.79
C VAL A 24 9.13 -9.52 16.88
N ILE A 25 7.87 -9.09 16.69
CA ILE A 25 6.81 -9.36 17.67
C ILE A 25 6.50 -10.86 17.77
N TYR A 26 6.42 -11.56 16.62
CA TYR A 26 6.23 -13.01 16.59
C TYR A 26 7.33 -13.75 17.37
N SER A 27 8.58 -13.27 17.33
CA SER A 27 9.68 -13.87 18.11
C SER A 27 9.49 -13.75 19.64
N ASN A 28 8.68 -12.81 20.12
CA ASN A 28 8.33 -12.66 21.53
C ASN A 28 7.16 -13.56 21.95
N TRP A 29 6.34 -14.02 20.99
CA TRP A 29 5.11 -14.79 21.27
C TRP A 29 5.29 -16.02 22.17
N PRO A 30 6.35 -16.85 22.03
CA PRO A 30 6.54 -18.01 22.91
C PRO A 30 6.68 -17.63 24.40
N TYR A 31 7.14 -16.42 24.69
CA TYR A 31 7.29 -15.90 26.05
C TYR A 31 6.02 -15.19 26.55
N ASP A 32 5.16 -14.71 25.66
CA ASP A 32 3.96 -13.94 26.02
C ASP A 32 2.70 -14.78 26.12
N VAL A 33 2.65 -15.94 25.45
CA VAL A 33 1.42 -16.73 25.34
C VAL A 33 0.91 -17.23 26.71
N HIS A 34 1.82 -17.56 27.62
CA HIS A 34 1.46 -18.12 28.93
C HIS A 34 1.16 -17.05 29.97
N THR A 35 1.83 -15.90 29.89
CA THR A 35 1.56 -14.75 30.77
C THR A 35 0.22 -14.12 30.43
N LEU A 36 -0.06 -13.89 29.14
CA LEU A 36 -1.29 -13.22 28.70
C LEU A 36 -2.55 -14.11 28.76
N TRP A 37 -2.48 -15.35 28.26
CA TRP A 37 -3.69 -16.18 28.05
C TRP A 37 -3.92 -17.25 29.11
N ARG A 38 -2.87 -17.69 29.80
CA ARG A 38 -2.98 -18.71 30.85
C ARG A 38 -2.87 -18.14 32.26
N HIS A 39 -2.59 -16.83 32.37
CA HIS A 39 -2.49 -16.10 33.64
C HIS A 39 -1.58 -16.78 34.67
N ASP A 40 -0.45 -17.33 34.21
CA ASP A 40 0.57 -17.81 35.13
C ASP A 40 1.35 -16.60 35.68
N SER A 41 0.98 -16.13 36.88
CA SER A 41 1.50 -14.91 37.49
C SER A 41 2.77 -15.12 38.31
N THR A 42 3.14 -16.37 38.61
CA THR A 42 4.28 -16.69 39.51
C THR A 42 4.98 -18.01 39.20
N GLY A 43 4.57 -18.73 38.17
CA GLY A 43 5.19 -19.98 37.75
C GLY A 43 6.39 -19.80 36.82
N GLU A 44 6.91 -20.93 36.36
CA GLU A 44 8.09 -21.01 35.50
C GLU A 44 7.98 -20.15 34.24
N PHE A 45 6.78 -20.04 33.66
CA PHE A 45 6.55 -19.26 32.45
C PHE A 45 6.73 -17.76 32.69
N PHE A 46 6.31 -17.25 33.85
CA PHE A 46 6.51 -15.86 34.21
C PHE A 46 8.01 -15.50 34.32
N GLU A 47 8.79 -16.37 34.98
CA GLU A 47 10.23 -16.18 35.10
C GLU A 47 10.94 -16.21 33.73
N GLN A 48 10.48 -17.08 32.82
CA GLN A 48 11.00 -17.13 31.45
C GLN A 48 10.75 -15.81 30.71
N SER A 49 9.54 -15.24 30.79
CA SER A 49 9.22 -13.94 30.18
C SER A 49 10.03 -12.80 30.80
N LEU A 50 10.13 -12.76 32.13
CA LEU A 50 10.92 -11.76 32.85
C LEU A 50 12.40 -11.82 32.42
N ARG A 51 12.98 -13.02 32.35
CA ARG A 51 14.37 -13.22 31.90
C ARG A 51 14.56 -12.76 30.46
N HIS A 52 13.63 -13.11 29.57
CA HIS A 52 13.64 -12.69 28.17
C HIS A 52 13.64 -11.17 28.03
N TYR A 53 12.69 -10.50 28.68
CA TYR A 53 12.60 -9.04 28.61
C TYR A 53 13.76 -8.32 29.31
N THR A 54 14.32 -8.90 30.38
CA THR A 54 15.54 -8.38 31.01
C THR A 54 16.75 -8.50 30.08
N MET A 55 16.89 -9.62 29.36
CA MET A 55 17.94 -9.79 28.35
C MET A 55 17.79 -8.75 27.23
N TRP A 56 16.56 -8.47 26.81
CA TRP A 56 16.32 -7.44 25.81
C TRP A 56 16.64 -6.03 26.33
N ALA A 57 16.30 -5.72 27.58
CA ALA A 57 16.59 -4.43 28.22
C ALA A 57 18.09 -4.15 28.43
N THR A 58 18.87 -5.20 28.58
CA THR A 58 20.33 -5.16 28.81
C THR A 58 21.14 -5.38 27.52
N ALA A 59 20.47 -5.64 26.40
CA ALA A 59 21.12 -5.81 25.12
C ALA A 59 21.95 -4.56 24.73
N PRO A 60 23.08 -4.74 24.04
CA PRO A 60 23.86 -3.62 23.51
C PRO A 60 23.01 -2.70 22.64
N MET A 61 23.24 -1.40 22.75
CA MET A 61 22.30 -0.41 22.20
C MET A 61 22.16 -0.45 20.67
N TYR A 62 23.17 -0.95 19.96
CA TYR A 62 23.09 -1.15 18.51
C TYR A 62 21.96 -2.11 18.10
N VAL A 63 21.58 -3.08 18.95
CA VAL A 63 20.45 -3.98 18.70
C VAL A 63 19.15 -3.19 18.62
N HIS A 64 18.98 -2.24 19.54
CA HIS A 64 17.82 -1.35 19.53
C HIS A 64 17.87 -0.41 18.31
N TYR A 65 19.02 0.18 18.00
CA TYR A 65 19.13 1.11 16.86
C TYR A 65 18.78 0.46 15.52
N THR A 66 19.15 -0.80 15.31
CA THR A 66 18.75 -1.54 14.11
C THR A 66 17.23 -1.61 13.97
N PHE A 67 16.51 -1.93 15.05
CA PHE A 67 15.05 -1.98 15.00
C PHE A 67 14.43 -0.60 14.77
N HIS A 68 14.89 0.44 15.48
CA HIS A 68 14.39 1.80 15.30
C HIS A 68 14.68 2.35 13.89
N ALA A 69 15.81 1.99 13.28
CA ALA A 69 16.14 2.37 11.92
C ALA A 69 15.13 1.77 10.93
N ILE A 70 14.77 0.50 11.10
CA ILE A 70 13.76 -0.16 10.26
C ILE A 70 12.37 0.46 10.47
N LEU A 71 12.00 0.81 11.71
CA LEU A 71 10.78 1.56 11.97
C LEU A 71 10.80 2.95 11.29
N GLY A 72 11.96 3.62 11.32
CA GLY A 72 12.19 4.88 10.62
C GLY A 72 11.99 4.76 9.10
N LEU A 73 12.44 3.66 8.48
CA LEU A 73 12.20 3.40 7.06
C LEU A 73 10.70 3.28 6.72
N GLY A 74 9.91 2.70 7.62
CA GLY A 74 8.45 2.65 7.46
C GLY A 74 7.83 4.05 7.43
N PHE A 75 8.26 4.95 8.33
CA PHE A 75 7.82 6.35 8.30
C PHE A 75 8.28 7.09 7.04
N VAL A 76 9.52 6.87 6.58
CA VAL A 76 9.99 7.42 5.30
C VAL A 76 9.07 7.00 4.17
N GLY A 77 8.67 5.72 4.12
CA GLY A 77 7.71 5.23 3.14
C GLY A 77 6.35 5.93 3.23
N CYS A 78 5.80 6.09 4.44
CA CYS A 78 4.56 6.83 4.65
C CYS A 78 4.67 8.29 4.16
N PHE A 79 5.74 9.00 4.50
CA PHE A 79 5.92 10.40 4.12
C PHE A 79 6.15 10.60 2.62
N ILE A 80 6.82 9.66 1.96
CA ILE A 80 6.96 9.67 0.49
C ILE A 80 5.57 9.70 -0.16
N LYS A 81 4.64 8.84 0.29
CA LYS A 81 3.30 8.73 -0.32
C LYS A 81 2.37 9.88 0.08
N LEU A 82 2.63 10.52 1.22
CA LEU A 82 1.83 11.62 1.77
C LEU A 82 2.19 13.00 1.19
N PHE A 83 3.37 13.13 0.56
CA PHE A 83 3.82 14.41 0.00
C PHE A 83 2.92 14.93 -1.12
N LYS A 84 2.43 14.05 -2.00
CA LYS A 84 1.40 14.35 -3.02
C LYS A 84 0.41 13.18 -3.10
N PRO A 85 -0.61 13.18 -2.23
CA PRO A 85 -1.58 12.08 -2.19
C PRO A 85 -2.50 12.15 -3.41
N LEU A 86 -2.75 10.99 -4.03
CA LEU A 86 -3.80 10.85 -5.04
C LEU A 86 -5.17 10.89 -4.33
N GLU A 87 -6.17 11.56 -4.93
CA GLU A 87 -7.47 11.75 -4.27
C GLU A 87 -8.15 10.43 -3.88
N ASP A 88 -8.01 9.42 -4.74
CA ASP A 88 -8.61 8.10 -4.55
C ASP A 88 -7.84 7.24 -3.52
N ALA A 89 -6.57 7.58 -3.25
CA ALA A 89 -5.70 6.82 -2.35
C ALA A 89 -5.50 7.49 -0.98
N LYS A 90 -5.83 8.78 -0.84
CA LYS A 90 -5.47 9.58 0.35
C LYS A 90 -5.93 8.97 1.67
N TYR A 91 -7.12 8.39 1.72
CA TYR A 91 -7.64 7.76 2.95
C TYR A 91 -6.90 6.47 3.32
N PHE A 92 -6.48 5.69 2.33
CA PHE A 92 -5.63 4.51 2.57
C PHE A 92 -4.26 4.93 3.12
N GLU A 93 -3.65 6.00 2.60
CA GLU A 93 -2.35 6.50 3.10
C GLU A 93 -2.46 7.11 4.50
N TYR A 94 -3.49 7.91 4.77
CA TYR A 94 -3.72 8.49 6.09
C TYR A 94 -4.02 7.42 7.13
N GLY A 95 -4.85 6.43 6.79
CA GLY A 95 -5.12 5.29 7.66
C GLY A 95 -3.86 4.47 7.93
N THR A 96 -3.02 4.27 6.91
CA THR A 96 -1.74 3.56 7.04
C THR A 96 -0.82 4.31 8.00
N LEU A 97 -0.62 5.61 7.82
CA LEU A 97 0.20 6.41 8.72
C LEU A 97 -0.35 6.38 10.15
N ALA A 98 -1.66 6.53 10.32
CA ALA A 98 -2.29 6.53 11.64
C ALA A 98 -2.08 5.20 12.37
N MET A 99 -2.32 4.06 11.72
CA MET A 99 -2.10 2.75 12.34
C MET A 99 -0.61 2.45 12.58
N TYR A 100 0.26 2.83 11.65
CA TYR A 100 1.70 2.66 11.82
C TYR A 100 2.19 3.48 13.03
N MET A 101 1.75 4.74 13.12
CA MET A 101 2.08 5.63 14.23
C MET A 101 1.51 5.12 15.56
N ALA A 102 0.28 4.61 15.58
CA ALA A 102 -0.30 3.99 16.78
C ALA A 102 0.54 2.81 17.28
N GLY A 103 0.98 1.92 16.38
CA GLY A 103 1.87 0.81 16.73
C GLY A 103 3.20 1.28 17.31
N VAL A 104 3.82 2.32 16.72
CA VAL A 104 5.08 2.89 17.23
C VAL A 104 4.89 3.59 18.57
N VAL A 105 3.79 4.31 18.77
CA VAL A 105 3.48 4.96 20.05
C VAL A 105 3.35 3.91 21.15
N ILE A 106 2.56 2.86 20.94
CA ILE A 106 2.40 1.77 21.92
C ILE A 106 3.75 1.08 22.19
N TYR A 107 4.58 0.89 21.16
CA TYR A 107 5.94 0.38 21.33
C TYR A 107 6.79 1.25 22.25
N LEU A 108 6.78 2.57 22.05
CA LEU A 108 7.60 3.50 22.83
C LEU A 108 7.07 3.69 24.26
N SER A 109 5.75 3.87 24.42
CA SER A 109 5.14 4.19 25.72
C SER A 109 4.94 2.98 26.61
N ASN A 110 4.55 1.83 26.05
CA ASN A 110 4.20 0.68 26.86
C ASN A 110 5.33 -0.34 26.85
N LEU A 111 5.74 -0.78 25.66
CA LEU A 111 6.68 -1.89 25.52
C LEU A 111 8.09 -1.49 25.98
N ARG A 112 8.63 -0.36 25.52
CA ARG A 112 9.97 0.08 25.92
C ARG A 112 10.08 0.49 27.38
N ILE A 113 9.04 1.11 27.93
CA ILE A 113 9.01 1.44 29.37
C ILE A 113 8.95 0.14 30.18
N GLY A 114 8.02 -0.77 29.87
CA GLY A 114 7.90 -2.06 30.58
C GLY A 114 9.18 -2.92 30.52
N ILE A 115 9.83 -2.99 29.35
CA ILE A 115 11.12 -3.69 29.21
C ILE A 115 12.19 -3.06 30.12
N ASN A 116 12.26 -1.74 30.20
CA ASN A 116 13.19 -1.07 31.10
C ASN A 116 12.84 -1.33 32.57
N SER A 117 11.56 -1.47 32.93
CA SER A 117 11.12 -1.86 34.27
C SER A 117 11.62 -3.25 34.66
N CYS A 118 11.69 -4.21 33.73
CA CYS A 118 12.31 -5.52 33.99
C CYS A 118 13.76 -5.43 34.48
N ARG A 119 14.51 -4.42 34.01
CA ARG A 119 15.91 -4.21 34.41
C ARG A 119 16.05 -3.56 35.79
N HIS A 120 15.20 -2.59 36.11
CA HIS A 120 15.35 -1.76 37.31
C HIS A 120 14.46 -2.23 38.48
N GLY A 121 13.46 -3.07 38.21
CA GLY A 121 12.45 -3.45 39.18
C GLY A 121 11.45 -2.33 39.51
N ASP A 122 11.46 -1.23 38.75
CA ASP A 122 10.56 -0.09 38.94
C ASP A 122 9.35 -0.21 38.01
N TRP A 123 8.21 -0.61 38.57
CA TRP A 123 6.95 -0.86 37.86
C TRP A 123 5.91 0.25 38.08
N GLY A 124 6.26 1.33 38.78
CA GLY A 124 5.34 2.42 39.10
C GLY A 124 4.15 1.94 39.96
N ASP A 125 2.93 2.21 39.49
CA ASP A 125 1.69 1.92 40.22
C ASP A 125 1.21 0.47 40.12
N VAL A 126 1.92 -0.40 39.39
CA VAL A 126 1.56 -1.82 39.20
C VAL A 126 2.61 -2.75 39.76
N ASP A 127 2.20 -3.96 40.14
CA ASP A 127 3.12 -5.04 40.52
C ASP A 127 3.77 -5.69 39.29
N MET A 128 4.91 -6.34 39.50
CA MET A 128 5.72 -6.95 38.44
C MET A 128 4.94 -7.97 37.57
N PRO A 129 4.16 -8.93 38.14
CA PRO A 129 3.28 -9.81 37.36
C PRO A 129 2.33 -9.07 36.42
N THR A 130 1.63 -8.06 36.93
CA THR A 130 0.74 -7.22 36.12
C THR A 130 1.51 -6.47 35.04
N GLY A 131 2.68 -5.93 35.36
CA GLY A 131 3.54 -5.23 34.40
C GLY A 131 3.98 -6.11 33.22
N ILE A 132 4.38 -7.35 33.46
CA ILE A 132 4.72 -8.31 32.39
C ILE A 132 3.47 -8.65 31.54
N ASN A 133 2.30 -8.78 32.14
CA ASN A 133 1.07 -8.99 31.39
C ASN A 133 0.71 -7.77 30.50
N VAL A 134 0.98 -6.55 30.97
CA VAL A 134 0.81 -5.32 30.18
C VAL A 134 1.78 -5.29 28.99
N ILE A 135 3.02 -5.76 29.16
CA ILE A 135 3.98 -5.92 28.06
C ILE A 135 3.41 -6.88 27.00
N ALA A 136 2.96 -8.07 27.41
CA ALA A 136 2.41 -9.07 26.50
C ALA A 136 1.13 -8.57 25.80
N ALA A 137 0.24 -7.88 26.50
CA ALA A 137 -0.95 -7.26 25.92
C ALA A 137 -0.59 -6.18 24.90
N SER A 138 0.45 -5.38 25.18
CA SER A 138 0.94 -4.34 24.28
C SER A 138 1.46 -4.90 22.97
N GLN A 139 2.15 -6.05 23.00
CA GLN A 139 2.57 -6.76 21.78
C GLN A 139 1.37 -7.11 20.91
N VAL A 140 0.29 -7.65 21.49
CA VAL A 140 -0.94 -7.98 20.76
C VAL A 140 -1.59 -6.74 20.15
N MET A 141 -1.67 -5.62 20.90
CA MET A 141 -2.18 -4.36 20.35
C MET A 141 -1.37 -3.86 19.15
N ILE A 142 -0.03 -3.96 19.22
CA ILE A 142 0.84 -3.58 18.10
C ILE A 142 0.60 -4.51 16.89
N VAL A 143 0.41 -5.82 17.11
CA VAL A 143 0.07 -6.76 16.02
C VAL A 143 -1.19 -6.32 15.29
N PHE A 144 -2.27 -5.98 16.01
CA PHE A 144 -3.50 -5.50 15.37
C PHE A 144 -3.27 -4.22 14.55
N ALA A 145 -2.51 -3.27 15.07
CA ALA A 145 -2.19 -2.04 14.34
C ALA A 145 -1.37 -2.33 13.06
N LEU A 146 -0.33 -3.14 13.16
CA LEU A 146 0.56 -3.46 12.03
C LEU A 146 -0.08 -4.40 11.00
N VAL A 147 -0.92 -5.36 11.41
CA VAL A 147 -1.75 -6.14 10.48
C VAL A 147 -2.72 -5.22 9.74
N GLY A 148 -3.32 -4.26 10.44
CA GLY A 148 -4.14 -3.22 9.82
C GLY A 148 -3.38 -2.44 8.74
N VAL A 149 -2.11 -2.08 8.98
CA VAL A 149 -1.24 -1.46 7.97
C VAL A 149 -1.10 -2.34 6.73
N LEU A 150 -0.84 -3.65 6.89
CA LEU A 150 -0.74 -4.57 5.77
C LEU A 150 -2.06 -4.72 4.99
N VAL A 151 -3.19 -4.78 5.70
CA VAL A 151 -4.52 -4.83 5.08
C VAL A 151 -4.79 -3.57 4.26
N LEU A 152 -4.46 -2.38 4.78
CA LEU A 152 -4.61 -1.13 4.03
C LEU A 152 -3.71 -1.06 2.80
N GLN A 153 -2.43 -1.46 2.93
CA GLN A 153 -1.51 -1.46 1.79
C GLN A 153 -1.91 -2.52 0.74
N GLY A 154 -2.36 -3.70 1.16
CA GLY A 154 -2.90 -4.73 0.28
C GLY A 154 -4.20 -4.31 -0.40
N GLY A 155 -5.10 -3.66 0.33
CA GLY A 155 -6.34 -3.11 -0.20
C GLY A 155 -6.09 -2.01 -1.24
N LEU A 156 -5.14 -1.11 -0.97
CA LEU A 156 -4.72 -0.09 -1.92
C LEU A 156 -4.13 -0.70 -3.19
N TYR A 157 -3.26 -1.71 -3.05
CA TYR A 157 -2.71 -2.44 -4.20
C TYR A 157 -3.82 -3.10 -5.03
N TYR A 158 -4.78 -3.75 -4.38
CA TYR A 158 -5.92 -4.37 -5.05
C TYR A 158 -6.77 -3.34 -5.80
N ALA A 159 -7.07 -2.20 -5.20
CA ALA A 159 -7.82 -1.11 -5.82
C ALA A 159 -7.10 -0.58 -7.08
N GLN A 160 -5.79 -0.31 -6.97
CA GLN A 160 -4.97 0.16 -8.08
C GLN A 160 -4.89 -0.87 -9.22
N TRP A 161 -4.73 -2.15 -8.88
CA TRP A 161 -4.69 -3.24 -9.84
C TRP A 161 -6.02 -3.37 -10.59
N TYR A 162 -7.15 -3.29 -9.86
CA TYR A 162 -8.48 -3.36 -10.43
C TYR A 162 -8.75 -2.18 -11.38
N ASP A 163 -8.44 -0.96 -10.96
CA ASP A 163 -8.59 0.24 -11.78
C ASP A 163 -7.73 0.21 -13.05
N ALA A 164 -6.50 -0.30 -12.95
CA ALA A 164 -5.61 -0.46 -14.10
C ALA A 164 -6.19 -1.46 -15.12
N ARG A 165 -6.75 -2.56 -14.64
CA ARG A 165 -7.40 -3.56 -15.50
C ARG A 165 -8.62 -2.99 -16.22
N LEU A 166 -9.44 -2.21 -15.51
CA LEU A 166 -10.64 -1.61 -16.08
C LEU A 166 -10.30 -0.57 -17.15
N LYS A 167 -9.30 0.30 -16.88
CA LYS A 167 -8.79 1.28 -17.86
C LYS A 167 -8.25 0.61 -19.13
N ALA A 168 -7.53 -0.51 -18.99
CA ALA A 168 -7.01 -1.25 -20.13
C ALA A 168 -8.13 -1.83 -21.02
N GLN A 169 -9.23 -2.29 -20.42
CA GLN A 169 -10.39 -2.78 -21.17
C GLN A 169 -11.09 -1.65 -21.94
N PHE A 170 -11.31 -0.51 -21.31
CA PHE A 170 -11.91 0.65 -21.97
C PHE A 170 -11.07 1.15 -23.15
N LEU A 171 -9.75 1.28 -22.99
CA LEU A 171 -8.86 1.70 -24.06
C LEU A 171 -8.83 0.71 -25.23
N ALA A 172 -8.92 -0.59 -24.96
CA ALA A 172 -9.01 -1.61 -26.01
C ALA A 172 -10.33 -1.50 -26.78
N GLU A 173 -11.45 -1.29 -26.09
CA GLU A 173 -12.76 -1.12 -26.73
C GLU A 173 -12.82 0.18 -27.56
N GLU A 174 -12.26 1.29 -27.07
CA GLU A 174 -12.13 2.54 -27.84
C GLU A 174 -11.29 2.34 -29.10
N ALA A 175 -10.14 1.67 -29.01
CA ALA A 175 -9.29 1.37 -30.16
C ALA A 175 -10.00 0.47 -31.20
N GLU A 176 -10.80 -0.51 -30.75
CA GLU A 176 -11.61 -1.34 -31.63
C GLU A 176 -12.72 -0.54 -32.33
N ARG A 177 -13.39 0.36 -31.60
CA ARG A 177 -14.42 1.27 -32.16
C ARG A 177 -13.82 2.21 -33.19
N GLU A 178 -12.70 2.87 -32.88
CA GLU A 178 -11.98 3.75 -33.81
C GLU A 178 -11.52 2.98 -35.06
N ALA A 179 -11.02 1.75 -34.90
CA ALA A 179 -10.61 0.92 -36.03
C ALA A 179 -11.80 0.47 -36.91
N MET A 180 -12.99 0.26 -36.31
CA MET A 180 -14.22 -0.01 -37.06
C MET A 180 -14.74 1.24 -37.79
N GLU A 181 -14.65 2.42 -37.18
CA GLU A 181 -15.02 3.70 -37.78
C GLU A 181 -14.12 4.04 -38.97
N GLN A 182 -12.79 3.93 -38.82
CA GLN A 182 -11.85 4.15 -39.92
C GLN A 182 -12.06 3.16 -41.08
N LYS A 183 -12.38 1.89 -40.78
CA LYS A 183 -12.73 0.89 -41.80
C LYS A 183 -14.04 1.23 -42.53
N ASN A 184 -15.03 1.78 -41.83
CA ASN A 184 -16.29 2.20 -42.41
C ASN A 184 -16.13 3.48 -43.26
N GLU A 185 -15.33 4.46 -42.82
CA GLU A 185 -15.03 5.67 -43.60
C GLU A 185 -14.26 5.35 -44.90
N THR A 186 -13.30 4.42 -44.84
CA THR A 186 -12.52 3.98 -46.01
C THR A 186 -13.38 3.22 -47.03
N LYS A 187 -14.37 2.42 -46.58
CA LYS A 187 -15.34 1.77 -47.48
C LYS A 187 -16.30 2.76 -48.13
N THR A 188 -16.70 3.81 -47.42
CA THR A 188 -17.66 4.82 -47.92
C THR A 188 -17.03 5.72 -48.99
N THR A 189 -15.74 6.08 -48.85
CA THR A 189 -14.99 6.83 -49.86
C THR A 189 -14.65 6.00 -51.10
N ALA A 190 -14.39 4.70 -50.97
CA ALA A 190 -14.19 3.80 -52.11
C ALA A 190 -15.47 3.57 -52.94
N GLY A 191 -16.65 3.59 -52.31
CA GLY A 191 -17.94 3.51 -52.98
C GLY A 191 -18.30 4.74 -53.81
N SER A 192 -17.94 5.95 -53.35
CA SER A 192 -18.23 7.21 -54.05
C SER A 192 -17.45 7.38 -55.37
N LYS A 193 -16.22 6.82 -55.46
CA LYS A 193 -15.42 6.86 -56.71
C LYS A 193 -15.93 5.96 -57.84
N LYS A 194 -16.83 5.00 -57.56
CA LYS A 194 -17.36 4.07 -58.59
C LYS A 194 -18.63 4.57 -59.27
N GLY A 195 -19.20 5.70 -58.83
CA GLY A 195 -20.46 6.27 -59.37
C GLY A 195 -20.31 7.41 -60.38
N SER A 196 -19.10 7.92 -60.65
CA SER A 196 -18.89 9.09 -61.53
C SER A 196 -18.24 8.75 -62.89
N SER A 197 -18.48 7.55 -63.43
CA SER A 197 -17.94 7.11 -64.73
C SER A 197 -19.01 6.41 -65.57
N SER A 198 -20.13 7.06 -65.86
CA SER A 198 -20.99 6.61 -66.97
C SER A 198 -21.94 7.72 -67.44
N THR A 199 -21.46 8.56 -68.35
CA THR A 199 -22.14 9.37 -69.40
C THR A 199 -21.24 10.58 -69.63
N VAL A 200 -20.65 10.80 -70.80
CA VAL A 200 -21.33 11.19 -72.04
C VAL A 200 -20.46 10.76 -73.23
N GLU A 201 -20.98 9.86 -74.06
CA GLU A 201 -20.44 9.58 -75.39
C GLU A 201 -21.12 10.50 -76.41
N SER A 202 -20.30 11.05 -77.31
CA SER A 202 -20.64 12.10 -78.27
C SER A 202 -21.68 11.69 -79.32
N ALA A 203 -22.67 12.55 -79.57
CA ALA A 203 -23.39 12.60 -80.83
C ALA A 203 -23.30 14.02 -81.43
N LYS A 204 -22.53 14.15 -82.53
CA LYS A 204 -22.43 15.35 -83.36
C LYS A 204 -23.52 15.33 -84.44
N THR A 205 -24.27 16.42 -84.59
CA THR A 205 -24.67 16.94 -85.92
C THR A 205 -25.00 18.45 -85.84
N PRO A 206 -24.62 19.27 -86.84
CA PRO A 206 -24.60 20.72 -86.72
C PRO A 206 -25.90 21.37 -87.24
N LYS A 207 -26.30 22.52 -86.67
CA LYS A 207 -27.34 23.37 -87.28
C LYS A 207 -26.89 24.83 -87.35
N ASN A 208 -26.72 25.24 -88.59
CA ASN A 208 -26.35 26.53 -89.14
C ASN A 208 -27.29 27.66 -88.64
N ARG A 209 -26.75 28.79 -88.16
CA ARG A 209 -27.54 30.02 -87.95
C ARG A 209 -26.79 31.23 -88.51
N LYS A 210 -27.36 31.73 -89.63
CA LYS A 210 -27.07 32.98 -90.34
C LYS A 210 -26.83 34.16 -89.38
N LYS A 211 -25.75 34.90 -89.60
CA LYS A 211 -25.56 36.27 -89.09
C LYS A 211 -25.93 37.25 -90.20
N LYS A 212 -26.80 38.20 -89.82
CA LYS A 212 -27.20 39.38 -90.59
C LYS A 212 -26.10 40.45 -90.47
N GLN A 213 -26.02 41.26 -91.53
CA GLN A 213 -25.24 42.49 -91.73
C GLN A 213 -23.77 42.30 -92.06
#